data_AF-A0A822BXW0-F1
#
_entry.id   AF-A0A822BXW0-F1
#
_cell.length_a   1.000
_cell.length_b   1.000
_cell.length_c   1.000
_cell.angle_alpha   90.00
_cell.angle_beta   90.00
_cell.angle_gamma   90.00
#
_symmetry.space_group_name_H-M   'P 1'
#
loop_
_entity.id
_entity.type
_entity.pdbx_description
1 polymer ?
#
loop_
_entity_poly.entity_id
_entity_poly.type
_entity_poly.pdbx_seq_one_letter_code
_entity_poly.pdbx_strand_id
1 'polypeptide(L)'
;QQVNQIFERFTHGLRNCDVILTSPEDILSFDLLTIDKCRRNEFAAGRSMLSIQRWSRKHVRDILDESDEILHVKYQLIYTVDGQQQVDGGAERWKTIEAILELVKKHAGDISQCFSEHIYYKSSERKGAFPQFRLQ
;
A
#
# COMPACT_ATOMS: atom_id res chain seq x y z
N GLN A 1 11.17 -9.82 -25.46
CA GLN A 1 10.77 -11.25 -25.32
C GLN A 1 10.44 -11.61 -23.88
N GLN A 2 11.34 -11.40 -22.90
CA GLN A 2 11.08 -11.71 -21.49
C GLN A 2 9.92 -10.91 -20.85
N VAL A 3 9.80 -9.61 -21.16
CA VAL A 3 8.72 -8.74 -20.62
C VAL A 3 7.33 -9.28 -20.93
N ASN A 4 7.10 -9.79 -22.14
CA ASN A 4 5.81 -10.35 -22.52
C ASN A 4 5.51 -11.64 -21.77
N GLN A 5 6.52 -12.46 -21.46
CA GLN A 5 6.33 -13.68 -20.67
C GLN A 5 5.93 -13.37 -19.22
N ILE A 6 6.47 -12.31 -18.62
CA ILE A 6 6.05 -11.83 -17.30
C ILE A 6 4.57 -11.43 -17.34
N PHE A 7 4.17 -10.68 -18.36
CA PHE A 7 2.78 -10.25 -18.49
C PHE A 7 1.81 -11.42 -18.65
N GLU A 8 2.15 -12.42 -19.48
CA GLU A 8 1.35 -13.64 -19.63
C GLU A 8 1.21 -14.42 -18.31
N ARG A 9 2.27 -14.47 -17.50
CA ARG A 9 2.20 -15.11 -16.17
C ARG A 9 1.28 -14.34 -15.22
N PHE A 10 1.33 -13.01 -15.25
CA PHE A 10 0.46 -12.18 -14.41
C PHE A 10 -1.01 -12.31 -14.80
N THR A 11 -1.32 -12.31 -16.09
CA THR A 11 -2.70 -12.47 -16.57
C THR A 11 -3.24 -13.88 -16.30
N HIS A 12 -2.40 -14.91 -16.43
CA HIS A 12 -2.75 -16.28 -16.03
C HIS A 12 -3.01 -16.36 -14.51
N GLY A 13 -2.12 -15.79 -13.70
CA GLY A 13 -2.26 -15.78 -12.25
C GLY A 13 -3.51 -15.06 -11.78
N LEU A 14 -3.88 -13.95 -12.42
CA LEU A 14 -5.13 -13.25 -12.11
C LEU A 14 -6.37 -14.13 -12.34
N ARG A 15 -6.37 -14.99 -13.37
CA ARG A 15 -7.48 -15.90 -13.65
C ARG A 15 -7.60 -17.03 -12.63
N ASN A 16 -6.47 -17.43 -12.05
CA ASN A 16 -6.40 -18.53 -11.09
C ASN A 16 -6.38 -18.07 -9.62
N CYS A 17 -6.42 -16.75 -9.37
CA CYS A 17 -6.25 -16.15 -8.05
C CYS A 17 -4.91 -16.50 -7.39
N ASP A 18 -3.83 -16.50 -8.18
CA ASP A 18 -2.48 -16.80 -7.71
C ASP A 18 -1.90 -15.67 -6.85
N VAL A 19 -1.01 -16.03 -5.93
CA VAL A 19 -0.21 -15.08 -5.12
C VAL A 19 1.17 -14.92 -5.75
N ILE A 20 1.62 -13.67 -5.89
CA ILE A 20 2.94 -13.34 -6.40
C ILE A 20 3.86 -13.05 -5.21
N LEU A 21 4.90 -13.88 -5.04
CA LEU A 21 5.97 -13.63 -4.08
C LEU A 21 7.06 -12.80 -4.76
N THR A 22 7.31 -11.60 -4.24
CA THR A 22 8.30 -10.65 -4.77
C THR A 22 8.89 -9.83 -3.62
N SER A 23 10.10 -9.31 -3.81
CA SER A 23 10.64 -8.30 -2.88
C SER A 23 10.29 -6.88 -3.34
N PRO A 24 10.29 -5.89 -2.43
CA PRO A 24 10.20 -4.48 -2.81
C PRO A 24 11.35 -4.05 -3.74
N GLU A 25 12.54 -4.64 -3.61
CA GLU A 25 13.68 -4.31 -4.46
C GLU A 25 13.47 -4.75 -5.91
N ASP A 26 12.83 -5.90 -6.13
CA ASP A 26 12.50 -6.39 -7.47
C ASP A 26 11.49 -5.47 -8.18
N ILE A 27 10.46 -5.03 -7.45
CA ILE A 27 9.45 -4.07 -7.95
C ILE A 27 10.13 -2.75 -8.32
N LEU A 28 10.96 -2.22 -7.41
CA LEU A 28 11.68 -0.97 -7.64
C LEU A 28 12.67 -1.09 -8.82
N SER A 29 13.38 -2.20 -8.92
CA SER A 29 14.32 -2.47 -10.01
C SER A 29 13.59 -2.52 -11.36
N PHE A 30 12.42 -3.15 -11.40
CA PHE A 30 11.57 -3.16 -12.60
C PHE A 30 11.11 -1.75 -12.98
N ASP A 31 10.76 -0.93 -11.98
CA ASP A 31 10.34 0.45 -12.19
C ASP A 31 11.46 1.33 -12.75
N LEU A 32 12.64 1.24 -12.15
CA LEU A 32 13.83 1.99 -12.61
C LEU A 32 14.31 1.52 -13.98
N LEU A 33 14.29 0.21 -14.24
CA LEU A 33 14.65 -0.34 -15.55
C LEU A 33 13.69 0.16 -16.65
N THR A 34 12.41 0.30 -16.35
CA THR A 34 11.43 0.88 -17.29
C THR A 34 11.81 2.31 -17.66
N ILE A 35 12.24 3.11 -16.68
CA ILE A 35 12.69 4.49 -16.90
C ILE A 35 13.99 4.51 -17.72
N ASP A 36 14.98 3.70 -17.36
CA ASP A 36 16.26 3.59 -18.08
C ASP A 36 16.06 3.20 -19.55
N LYS A 37 15.18 2.23 -19.83
CA LYS A 37 14.84 1.82 -21.19
C LYS A 37 14.21 2.95 -22.00
N CYS A 38 13.32 3.74 -21.39
CA CYS A 38 12.78 4.94 -22.04
C CYS A 38 13.88 5.97 -22.33
N ARG A 39 14.82 6.18 -21.39
CA ARG A 39 15.94 7.13 -21.55
C ARG A 39 16.93 6.70 -22.63
N ARG A 40 17.13 5.40 -22.83
CA ARG A 40 18.01 4.83 -23.88
C ARG A 40 17.36 4.78 -25.27
N ASN A 41 16.19 5.37 -25.46
CA ASN A 41 15.37 5.29 -26.67
C ASN A 41 14.91 3.87 -27.03
N GLU A 42 14.94 2.92 -26.09
CA GLU A 42 14.42 1.56 -26.25
C GLU A 42 12.89 1.53 -26.03
N PHE A 43 12.16 2.41 -26.72
CA PHE A 43 10.75 2.70 -26.42
C PHE A 43 9.81 1.52 -26.61
N ALA A 44 10.14 0.55 -27.47
CA ALA A 44 9.33 -0.66 -27.60
C ALA A 44 9.30 -1.46 -26.29
N ALA A 45 10.47 -1.72 -25.69
CA ALA A 45 10.59 -2.40 -24.40
C ALA A 45 10.02 -1.54 -23.27
N GLY A 46 10.38 -0.24 -23.23
CA GLY A 46 9.88 0.68 -22.21
C GLY A 46 8.35 0.80 -22.19
N ARG A 47 7.70 0.89 -23.35
CA ARG A 47 6.23 0.90 -23.44
C ARG A 47 5.60 -0.39 -22.96
N SER A 48 6.16 -1.54 -23.32
CA SER A 48 5.69 -2.84 -22.84
C SER A 48 5.81 -2.94 -21.32
N MET A 49 6.96 -2.57 -20.74
CA MET A 49 7.14 -2.59 -19.28
C MET A 49 6.18 -1.62 -18.57
N LEU A 50 6.02 -0.39 -19.10
CA LEU A 50 5.07 0.57 -18.57
C LEU A 50 3.62 0.06 -18.59
N SER A 51 3.27 -0.70 -19.63
CA SER A 51 1.94 -1.31 -19.72
C SER A 51 1.71 -2.35 -18.61
N ILE A 52 2.74 -3.13 -18.27
CA ILE A 52 2.70 -4.09 -17.15
C ILE A 52 2.56 -3.33 -15.84
N GLN A 53 3.35 -2.29 -15.58
CA GLN A 53 3.26 -1.49 -14.35
C GLN A 53 1.85 -0.93 -14.13
N ARG A 54 1.25 -0.35 -15.18
CA ARG A 54 -0.12 0.19 -15.13
C ARG A 54 -1.14 -0.90 -14.88
N TRP A 55 -0.97 -2.05 -15.53
CA TRP A 55 -1.84 -3.19 -15.32
C TRP A 55 -1.73 -3.73 -13.89
N SER A 56 -0.52 -3.86 -13.34
CA SER A 56 -0.30 -4.33 -11.97
C SER A 56 -0.92 -3.38 -10.95
N ARG A 57 -0.72 -2.06 -11.07
CA ARG A 57 -1.39 -1.08 -10.18
C ARG A 57 -2.91 -1.20 -10.20
N LYS A 58 -3.48 -1.58 -11.34
CA LYS A 58 -4.93 -1.75 -11.49
C LYS A 58 -5.45 -3.07 -10.89
N HIS A 59 -4.73 -4.18 -11.03
CA HIS A 59 -5.25 -5.52 -10.73
C HIS A 59 -4.57 -6.25 -9.57
N VAL A 60 -3.40 -5.79 -9.13
CA VAL A 60 -2.62 -6.40 -8.04
C VAL A 60 -2.76 -5.56 -6.77
N ARG A 61 -2.75 -6.22 -5.62
CA ARG A 61 -2.73 -5.59 -4.30
C ARG A 61 -1.61 -6.21 -3.49
N ASP A 62 -0.83 -5.36 -2.84
CA ASP A 62 0.24 -5.79 -1.96
C ASP A 62 -0.36 -6.27 -0.64
N ILE A 63 0.12 -7.41 -0.15
CA ILE A 63 -0.24 -7.98 1.15
C ILE A 63 1.04 -8.03 1.96
N LEU A 64 0.98 -7.43 3.16
CA LEU A 64 2.07 -7.46 4.14
C LEU A 64 1.67 -8.47 5.21
N ASP A 65 2.42 -9.56 5.31
CA ASP A 65 2.38 -10.41 6.50
C ASP A 65 3.25 -9.79 7.60
N GLU A 66 3.00 -10.13 8.87
CA GLU A 66 3.79 -9.64 10.01
C GLU A 66 3.96 -8.10 10.03
N SER A 67 2.89 -7.37 9.68
CA SER A 67 2.95 -5.92 9.49
C SER A 67 3.38 -5.12 10.73
N ASP A 68 3.22 -5.68 11.92
CA ASP A 68 3.69 -5.11 13.19
C ASP A 68 5.22 -5.12 13.30
N GLU A 69 5.86 -6.18 12.79
CA GLU A 69 7.32 -6.25 12.66
C GLU A 69 7.80 -5.43 11.46
N ILE A 70 7.21 -5.61 10.27
CA ILE A 70 7.67 -4.92 9.04
C ILE A 70 7.52 -3.39 9.15
N LEU A 71 6.44 -2.90 9.77
CA LEU A 71 6.17 -1.47 9.92
C LEU A 71 6.56 -0.95 11.31
N HIS A 72 7.36 -1.71 12.07
CA HIS A 72 7.79 -1.28 13.39
C HIS A 72 8.57 0.05 13.26
N VAL A 73 8.30 0.99 14.15
CA VAL A 73 8.93 2.33 14.21
C VAL A 73 10.48 2.32 14.26
N LYS A 74 11.09 1.16 14.49
CA LYS A 74 12.55 0.97 14.51
C LYS A 74 13.10 0.79 13.09
N TYR A 75 12.31 0.24 12.18
CA TYR A 75 12.66 0.08 10.76
C TYR A 75 12.33 1.37 10.00
N GLN A 76 13.00 2.46 10.38
CA GLN A 76 12.98 3.65 9.55
C GLN A 76 14.02 3.51 8.45
N LEU A 77 13.58 3.57 7.20
CA LEU A 77 14.47 3.51 6.04
C LEU A 77 15.28 4.81 5.97
N ILE A 78 16.54 4.77 6.44
CA ILE A 78 17.48 5.88 6.31
C ILE A 78 18.17 5.74 4.96
N TYR A 79 17.73 6.51 3.98
CA TYR A 79 18.53 6.70 2.77
C TYR A 79 19.76 7.54 3.13
N THR A 80 20.95 7.04 2.84
CA THR A 80 22.23 7.74 3.10
C THR A 80 22.55 8.81 2.07
N VAL A 81 21.59 9.12 1.19
CA VAL A 81 21.72 10.13 0.14
C VAL A 81 21.09 11.42 0.67
N ASP A 82 21.87 12.50 0.64
CA ASP A 82 21.56 13.84 1.15
C ASP A 82 21.57 14.02 2.70
N GLY A 83 21.35 15.26 3.15
CA GLY A 83 21.29 15.61 4.57
C GLY A 83 20.02 15.07 5.25
N GLN A 84 20.07 14.91 6.58
CA GLN A 84 18.96 14.38 7.38
C GLN A 84 17.66 15.16 7.12
N GLN A 85 16.73 14.55 6.41
CA GLN A 85 15.39 15.11 6.20
C GLN A 85 14.47 14.75 7.38
N GLN A 86 13.45 15.56 7.61
CA GLN A 86 12.36 15.15 8.50
C GLN A 86 11.75 13.84 8.00
N VAL A 87 11.29 13.00 8.92
CA VAL A 87 10.48 11.83 8.57
C VAL A 87 9.34 12.31 7.68
N ASP A 88 9.07 11.60 6.58
CA ASP A 88 8.00 11.97 5.64
C ASP A 88 6.70 12.34 6.38
N GLY A 89 6.19 13.53 6.10
CA GLY A 89 4.98 14.08 6.74
C GLY A 89 5.20 14.77 8.09
N GLY A 90 6.39 14.74 8.70
CA GLY A 90 6.74 15.52 9.90
C GLY A 90 5.69 15.42 11.03
N ALA A 91 5.25 16.57 11.55
CA ALA A 91 4.17 16.63 12.53
C ALA A 91 2.78 16.27 11.94
N GLU A 92 2.58 16.50 10.64
CA GLU A 92 1.33 16.24 9.94
C GLU A 92 0.99 14.75 9.88
N ARG A 93 2.01 13.88 9.94
CA ARG A 93 1.81 12.42 10.05
C ARG A 93 0.89 12.06 11.21
N TRP A 94 1.11 12.64 12.39
CA TRP A 94 0.32 12.34 13.58
C TRP A 94 -1.03 13.06 13.57
N LYS A 95 -1.07 14.32 13.13
CA LYS A 95 -2.32 15.09 13.02
C LYS A 95 -3.30 14.49 12.03
N THR A 96 -2.80 13.95 10.91
CA THR A 96 -3.64 13.30 9.90
C THR A 96 -4.30 12.04 10.47
N ILE A 97 -3.52 11.21 11.19
CA ILE A 97 -4.05 10.02 11.86
C ILE A 97 -5.07 10.41 12.93
N GLU A 98 -4.78 11.42 13.75
CA GLU A 98 -5.70 11.95 14.75
C GLU A 98 -7.01 12.43 14.10
N ALA A 99 -6.95 13.21 13.03
CA ALA A 99 -8.13 13.70 12.31
C ALA A 99 -8.97 12.54 11.72
N ILE A 100 -8.32 11.52 11.15
CA ILE A 100 -9.03 10.32 10.66
C ILE A 100 -9.72 9.60 11.82
N LEU A 101 -9.02 9.40 12.93
CA LEU A 101 -9.58 8.75 14.12
C LEU A 101 -10.75 9.55 14.71
N GLU A 102 -10.69 10.88 14.71
CA GLU A 102 -11.82 11.73 15.10
C GLU A 102 -13.04 11.53 14.20
N LEU A 103 -12.84 11.44 12.88
CA LEU A 103 -13.91 11.13 11.93
C LEU A 103 -14.50 9.75 12.17
N VAL A 104 -13.66 8.73 12.39
CA VAL A 104 -14.12 7.38 12.74
C VAL A 104 -14.93 7.42 14.04
N LYS A 105 -14.43 8.06 15.09
CA LYS A 105 -15.14 8.21 16.37
C LYS A 105 -16.50 8.89 16.20
N LYS A 106 -16.59 9.88 15.32
CA LYS A 106 -17.82 10.62 15.04
C LYS A 106 -18.86 9.78 14.29
N HIS A 107 -18.43 8.98 13.31
CA HIS A 107 -19.33 8.30 12.37
C HIS A 107 -19.51 6.79 12.62
N ALA A 108 -18.64 6.17 13.40
CA ALA A 108 -18.66 4.72 13.62
C ALA A 108 -19.97 4.21 14.23
N GLY A 109 -20.61 5.01 15.10
CA GLY A 109 -21.91 4.67 15.67
C GLY A 109 -22.99 4.54 14.58
N ASP A 110 -23.13 5.56 13.74
CA ASP A 110 -24.11 5.58 12.65
C ASP A 110 -23.83 4.46 11.64
N ILE A 111 -22.56 4.26 11.28
CA ILE A 111 -22.15 3.22 10.33
C ILE A 111 -22.47 1.82 10.89
N SER A 112 -22.23 1.59 12.19
CA SER A 112 -22.55 0.30 12.82
C SER A 112 -24.04 -0.02 12.86
N GLN A 113 -24.91 1.01 12.88
CA GLN A 113 -26.35 0.80 12.80
C GLN A 113 -26.78 0.39 11.39
N CYS A 114 -26.15 0.95 10.36
CA CYS A 114 -26.43 0.61 8.96
C CYS A 114 -25.87 -0.78 8.56
N PHE A 115 -24.77 -1.21 9.16
CA PHE A 115 -24.05 -2.44 8.81
C PHE A 115 -23.78 -3.31 10.06
N SER A 116 -24.81 -3.61 10.83
CA SER A 116 -24.72 -4.28 12.13
C SER A 116 -24.09 -5.69 12.07
N GLU A 117 -24.17 -6.37 10.92
CA GLU A 117 -23.60 -7.71 10.72
C GLU A 117 -22.11 -7.69 10.35
N HIS A 118 -21.59 -6.54 9.91
CA HIS A 118 -20.21 -6.40 9.43
C HIS A 118 -19.36 -5.49 10.31
N ILE A 119 -19.99 -4.75 11.24
CA ILE A 119 -19.31 -3.70 11.99
C ILE A 119 -19.67 -3.83 13.46
N TYR A 120 -18.65 -4.13 14.26
CA TYR A 120 -18.73 -4.08 15.71
C TYR A 120 -18.34 -2.68 16.19
N TYR A 121 -19.26 -2.02 16.88
CA TYR A 121 -19.00 -0.75 17.53
C TYR A 121 -19.41 -0.79 19.00
N LYS A 122 -18.53 -0.27 19.86
CA LYS A 122 -18.82 -0.06 21.28
C LYS A 122 -18.30 1.31 21.71
N SER A 123 -19.24 2.18 22.08
CA SER A 123 -18.92 3.48 22.68
C SER A 123 -18.17 3.29 24.02
N SER A 124 -17.30 4.24 24.35
CA SER A 124 -16.58 4.23 25.62
C SER A 124 -17.17 5.26 26.58
N GLU A 125 -17.50 4.84 27.80
CA GLU A 125 -18.07 5.68 28.85
C GLU A 125 -17.01 6.51 29.59
N ARG A 126 -15.72 6.21 29.41
CA ARG A 126 -14.62 6.94 30.04
C ARG A 126 -14.26 8.20 29.23
N LYS A 127 -14.17 9.35 29.92
CA LYS A 127 -13.61 10.57 29.33
C LYS A 127 -12.19 10.31 28.80
N GLY A 128 -11.94 10.68 27.55
CA GLY A 128 -10.65 10.50 26.87
C GLY A 128 -10.42 9.14 26.22
N ALA A 129 -11.34 8.19 26.34
CA ALA A 129 -11.21 6.90 25.67
C ALA A 129 -11.68 6.96 24.20
N PHE A 130 -11.03 6.15 23.36
CA PHE A 130 -11.45 5.92 21.98
C PHE A 130 -12.47 4.76 21.93
N PRO A 131 -13.55 4.85 21.13
CA PRO A 131 -14.52 3.76 21.01
C PRO A 131 -13.90 2.53 20.35
N GLN A 132 -14.39 1.33 20.68
CA GLN A 132 -13.97 0.12 19.96
C GLN A 132 -14.73 0.05 18.63
N PHE A 133 -14.00 -0.14 17.54
CA PHE A 133 -14.54 -0.30 16.20
C PHE A 133 -13.80 -1.44 15.51
N ARG A 134 -14.53 -2.41 14.94
CA ARG A 134 -13.96 -3.52 14.17
C ARG A 134 -14.82 -3.80 12.93
N LEU A 135 -14.14 -4.02 11.81
CA LEU A 135 -14.73 -4.58 10.60
C LEU A 135 -14.65 -6.10 10.71
N GLN A 136 -15.76 -6.79 10.44
CA GLN A 136 -15.86 -8.26 10.37
C GLN A 136 -15.84 -8.75 8.94
#